data_AF-A0A517IFJ8-F1
#
_entry.id   AF-A0A517IFJ8-F1
#
_cell.length_a   1.000
_cell.length_b   1.000
_cell.length_c   1.000
_cell.angle_alpha   90.00
_cell.angle_beta   90.00
_cell.angle_gamma   90.00
#
_symmetry.space_group_name_H-M   'P 1'
#
loop_
_entity.id
_entity.type
_entity.pdbx_description
1 polymer ?
#
loop_
_entity_poly.entity_id
_entity_poly.type
_entity_poly.pdbx_seq_one_letter_code
_entity_poly.pdbx_strand_id
1 'polypeptide(L)'
;MLTEVRYGESPFFRPVQRYGRTVLFFDTNVRRHNANGKNIYRFAIYKCEKNHTWNEKLAIYKAFTDHREVPDTEFSEEIAPLSTLPLHEYQQKGVQEVTIRIERAEARVRLDKLLSEQIEGRSRSEIVRKIKDGQIRLNEQETKPSAVLSASDIIQIMIE
;
A
#
# COMPACT_ATOMS: atom_id res chain seq x y z
N MET A 1 -25.37 37.07 -16.59
CA MET A 1 -24.15 36.83 -15.79
C MET A 1 -24.56 36.07 -14.55
N LEU A 2 -24.18 34.80 -14.40
CA LEU A 2 -24.47 34.01 -13.21
C LEU A 2 -23.22 34.01 -12.33
N THR A 3 -23.32 34.68 -11.18
CA THR A 3 -22.27 34.69 -10.15
C THR A 3 -22.40 33.41 -9.33
N GLU A 4 -21.53 32.43 -9.57
CA GLU A 4 -21.39 31.25 -8.70
C GLU A 4 -20.76 31.70 -7.37
N VAL A 5 -21.57 31.83 -6.32
CA VAL A 5 -21.06 31.97 -4.95
C VAL A 5 -20.64 30.59 -4.46
N ARG A 6 -19.33 30.31 -4.48
CA ARG A 6 -18.77 29.07 -3.92
C ARG A 6 -18.60 29.22 -2.41
N TYR A 7 -19.52 28.65 -1.64
CA TYR A 7 -19.31 28.41 -0.21
C TYR A 7 -18.33 27.24 -0.05
N GLY A 8 -17.03 27.52 0.04
CA GLY A 8 -16.11 26.56 0.65
C GLY A 8 -16.50 26.39 2.11
N GLU A 9 -16.57 25.16 2.61
CA GLU A 9 -16.90 24.94 4.01
C GLU A 9 -15.89 25.63 4.93
N SER A 10 -16.40 26.27 5.99
CA SER A 10 -15.58 26.97 6.96
C SER A 10 -14.55 26.03 7.59
N PRO A 11 -13.33 26.51 7.86
CA PRO A 11 -12.30 25.69 8.47
C PRO A 11 -12.76 25.17 9.84
N PHE A 12 -12.41 23.92 10.16
CA PHE A 12 -12.86 23.25 11.38
C PHE A 12 -11.73 22.53 12.11
N PHE A 13 -11.94 22.27 13.40
CA PHE A 13 -10.96 21.66 14.28
C PHE A 13 -11.15 20.14 14.39
N ARG A 14 -10.09 19.35 14.13
CA ARG A 14 -10.09 17.88 14.34
C ARG A 14 -8.84 17.41 15.08
N PRO A 15 -8.95 16.37 15.93
CA PRO A 15 -7.80 15.76 16.58
C PRO A 15 -6.93 15.04 15.55
N VAL A 16 -5.61 15.22 15.66
CA VAL A 16 -4.63 14.44 14.91
C VAL A 16 -3.89 13.55 15.88
N GLN A 17 -4.07 12.23 15.73
CA GLN A 17 -3.47 11.20 16.59
C GLN A 17 -1.95 11.37 16.75
N ARG A 18 -1.25 11.69 15.65
CA ARG A 18 0.20 11.92 15.67
C ARG A 18 0.64 13.08 16.58
N TYR A 19 -0.23 14.05 16.85
CA TYR A 19 0.10 15.24 17.64
C TYR A 19 -0.57 15.28 19.01
N GLY A 20 -1.48 14.34 19.32
CA GLY A 20 -2.23 14.34 20.58
C GLY A 20 -3.06 15.62 20.81
N ARG A 21 -3.30 16.42 19.76
CA ARG A 21 -4.00 17.70 19.86
C ARG A 21 -4.90 17.95 18.66
N THR A 22 -5.85 18.85 18.86
CA THR A 22 -6.76 19.34 17.83
C THR A 22 -6.07 20.38 16.97
N VAL A 23 -6.19 20.27 15.65
CA VAL A 23 -5.64 21.23 14.68
C VAL A 23 -6.71 21.65 13.68
N LEU A 24 -6.54 22.84 13.10
CA LEU A 24 -7.43 23.39 12.10
C LEU A 24 -7.21 22.72 10.74
N PHE A 25 -8.30 22.37 10.07
CA PHE A 25 -8.32 21.79 8.74
C PHE A 25 -9.04 22.74 7.77
N PHE A 26 -8.50 22.82 6.56
CA PHE A 26 -9.01 23.63 5.45
C PHE A 26 -9.47 22.74 4.31
N ASP A 27 -10.61 23.06 3.70
CA ASP A 27 -11.05 22.37 2.48
C ASP A 27 -10.03 22.68 1.37
N THR A 28 -9.47 21.63 0.79
CA THR A 28 -8.55 21.79 -0.35
C THR A 28 -9.29 21.97 -1.68
N ASN A 29 -10.62 21.88 -1.67
CA ASN A 29 -11.50 21.74 -2.84
C ASN A 29 -11.22 20.48 -3.69
N VAL A 30 -10.28 19.62 -3.27
CA VAL A 30 -10.00 18.34 -3.93
C VAL A 30 -11.05 17.33 -3.50
N ARG A 31 -11.50 16.53 -4.48
CA ARG A 31 -12.45 15.43 -4.28
C ARG A 31 -11.81 14.12 -4.73
N ARG A 32 -11.88 13.09 -3.89
CA ARG A 32 -11.34 11.75 -4.19
C ARG A 32 -12.49 10.78 -4.41
N HIS A 33 -12.36 9.93 -5.42
CA HIS A 33 -13.29 8.82 -5.66
C HIS A 33 -12.55 7.50 -5.45
N ASN A 34 -13.09 6.63 -4.60
CA ASN A 34 -12.62 5.26 -4.44
C ASN A 34 -13.73 4.33 -4.90
N ALA A 35 -13.40 3.26 -5.63
CA ALA A 35 -14.37 2.22 -6.00
C ALA A 35 -13.94 0.86 -5.44
N ASN A 36 -14.90 0.01 -5.08
CA ASN A 36 -14.66 -1.39 -4.68
C ASN A 36 -15.46 -2.40 -5.51
N GLY A 37 -15.72 -2.08 -6.78
CA GLY A 37 -16.52 -2.91 -7.69
C GLY A 37 -18.03 -2.78 -7.51
N LYS A 38 -18.52 -2.57 -6.28
CA LYS A 38 -19.96 -2.38 -5.98
C LYS A 38 -20.36 -0.93 -5.77
N ASN A 39 -19.52 -0.15 -5.11
CA ASN A 39 -19.82 1.24 -4.77
C ASN A 39 -18.68 2.17 -5.16
N ILE A 40 -19.04 3.40 -5.52
CA ILE A 40 -18.15 4.54 -5.69
C ILE A 40 -18.33 5.46 -4.48
N TYR A 41 -17.28 5.62 -3.70
CA TYR A 41 -17.21 6.48 -2.53
C TYR A 41 -16.59 7.82 -2.92
N ARG A 42 -17.29 8.92 -2.63
CA ARG A 42 -16.80 10.29 -2.86
C ARG A 42 -16.38 10.92 -1.54
N PHE A 43 -15.18 11.47 -1.50
CA PHE A 43 -14.62 12.15 -0.33
C PHE A 43 -14.20 13.59 -0.66
N ALA A 44 -14.39 14.51 0.29
CA ALA A 44 -13.69 15.79 0.32
C ALA A 44 -12.39 15.66 1.10
N ILE A 45 -11.34 16.29 0.58
CA ILE A 45 -10.00 16.23 1.15
C ILE A 45 -9.74 17.53 1.89
N TYR A 46 -9.50 17.44 3.19
CA TYR A 46 -9.13 18.56 4.02
C TYR A 46 -7.68 18.42 4.47
N LYS A 47 -6.98 19.54 4.59
CA LYS A 47 -5.59 19.55 5.07
C LYS A 47 -5.38 20.55 6.19
N CYS A 48 -4.55 20.17 7.15
CA CYS A 48 -4.03 21.11 8.14
C CYS A 48 -2.73 21.76 7.64
N GLU A 49 -2.23 22.77 8.34
CA GLU A 49 -0.97 23.48 7.99
C GLU A 49 0.23 22.54 7.85
N LYS A 50 0.25 21.44 8.62
CA LYS A 50 1.31 20.42 8.55
C LYS A 50 1.06 19.35 7.48
N ASN A 51 0.18 19.63 6.51
CA ASN A 51 -0.13 18.79 5.35
C ASN A 51 -0.69 17.39 5.70
N HIS A 52 -1.22 17.19 6.91
CA HIS A 52 -1.98 16.00 7.23
C HIS A 52 -3.35 16.04 6.57
N THR A 53 -3.85 14.88 6.18
CA THR A 53 -5.09 14.76 5.42
C THR A 53 -6.21 14.22 6.29
N TRP A 54 -7.37 14.85 6.23
CA TRP A 54 -8.64 14.31 6.74
C TRP A 54 -9.61 14.15 5.57
N ASN A 55 -10.23 12.97 5.47
CA ASN A 55 -11.13 12.63 4.37
C ASN A 55 -12.57 12.61 4.89
N GLU A 56 -13.36 13.58 4.47
CA GLU A 56 -14.80 13.56 4.74
C GLU A 56 -15.50 12.73 3.68
N LYS A 57 -16.33 11.78 4.09
CA LYS A 57 -17.17 11.06 3.13
C LYS A 57 -18.37 11.93 2.77
N LEU A 58 -18.47 12.31 1.50
CA LEU A 58 -19.58 13.11 0.99
C LEU A 58 -20.75 12.26 0.52
N ALA A 59 -20.47 11.19 -0.23
CA ALA A 59 -21.50 10.37 -0.85
C ALA A 59 -21.02 8.96 -1.16
N ILE A 60 -21.97 8.05 -1.34
CA ILE A 60 -21.77 6.70 -1.84
C ILE A 60 -22.76 6.47 -2.98
N TYR A 61 -22.26 6.06 -4.14
CA TYR A 61 -23.05 5.70 -5.32
C TYR A 61 -22.88 4.21 -5.59
N LYS A 62 -23.86 3.55 -6.19
CA LYS A 62 -23.64 2.20 -6.75
C LYS A 62 -22.81 2.32 -8.03
N ALA A 63 -21.76 1.52 -8.14
CA ALA A 63 -21.14 1.27 -9.44
C ALA A 63 -22.17 0.47 -10.26
N PHE A 64 -22.42 0.88 -11.50
CA PHE A 64 -23.43 0.27 -12.37
C PHE A 64 -23.29 -1.26 -12.43
N THR A 65 -24.43 -1.96 -12.47
CA THR A 65 -24.56 -3.43 -12.49
C THR A 65 -24.57 -4.05 -13.89
N ASP A 66 -24.44 -3.23 -14.95
CA ASP A 66 -24.38 -3.76 -16.31
C ASP A 66 -22.96 -4.24 -16.60
N HIS A 67 -22.75 -5.53 -16.33
CA HIS A 67 -21.54 -6.24 -16.69
C HIS A 67 -21.46 -6.33 -18.20
N ARG A 68 -20.73 -5.40 -18.83
CA ARG A 68 -20.30 -5.60 -20.21
C ARG A 68 -19.15 -6.59 -20.17
N GLU A 69 -19.34 -7.77 -20.76
CA GLU A 69 -18.26 -8.73 -20.96
C GLU A 69 -17.14 -8.02 -21.73
N VAL A 70 -16.01 -7.83 -21.07
CA VAL A 70 -14.76 -7.46 -21.72
C VAL A 70 -14.17 -8.78 -22.17
N PRO A 71 -13.89 -8.98 -23.47
CA PRO A 71 -13.15 -10.15 -23.89
C PRO A 71 -11.83 -10.16 -23.12
N ASP A 72 -11.63 -11.19 -22.30
CA ASP A 72 -10.36 -11.44 -21.64
C ASP A 72 -9.31 -11.60 -22.74
N THR A 73 -8.59 -10.52 -23.02
CA THR A 73 -7.33 -10.63 -23.74
C THR A 73 -6.37 -11.21 -22.72
N GLU A 74 -6.32 -12.54 -22.67
CA GLU A 74 -5.37 -13.29 -21.87
C GLU A 74 -3.95 -12.86 -22.27
N PHE A 75 -3.39 -11.88 -21.57
CA PHE A 75 -1.95 -11.78 -21.44
C PHE A 75 -1.53 -12.91 -20.49
N SER A 76 -1.48 -14.12 -21.04
CA SER A 76 -0.74 -15.23 -20.44
C SER A 76 0.74 -14.94 -20.66
N GLU A 77 1.33 -14.13 -19.79
CA GLU A 77 2.71 -14.40 -19.42
C GLU A 77 2.63 -15.55 -18.43
N GLU A 78 3.14 -16.71 -18.83
CA GLU A 78 3.45 -17.82 -17.92
C GLU A 78 4.47 -17.31 -16.90
N ILE A 79 3.98 -16.64 -15.85
CA ILE A 79 4.80 -16.31 -14.68
C ILE A 79 5.07 -17.66 -14.03
N ALA A 80 6.29 -18.17 -14.21
CA ALA A 80 6.77 -19.34 -13.50
C ALA A 80 6.41 -19.18 -12.01
N PRO A 81 5.82 -20.20 -11.36
CA PRO A 81 5.41 -20.09 -9.97
C PRO A 81 6.61 -19.63 -9.14
N LEU A 82 6.46 -18.49 -8.46
CA LEU A 82 7.49 -17.97 -7.57
C LEU A 82 7.82 -19.07 -6.56
N SER A 83 9.08 -19.48 -6.50
CA SER A 83 9.53 -20.52 -5.58
C SER A 83 9.21 -20.10 -4.14
N THR A 84 8.40 -20.90 -3.45
CA THR A 84 8.12 -20.71 -2.03
C THR A 84 9.42 -20.84 -1.23
N LEU A 85 9.65 -19.92 -0.30
CA LEU A 85 10.80 -19.91 0.60
C LEU A 85 10.41 -20.60 1.92
N PRO A 86 10.92 -21.83 2.19
CA PRO A 86 10.61 -22.56 3.42
C PRO A 86 11.45 -22.02 4.59
N LEU A 87 11.21 -20.77 4.99
CA LEU A 87 11.99 -20.12 6.06
C LEU A 87 11.98 -20.91 7.37
N HIS A 88 10.91 -21.65 7.66
CA HIS A 88 10.84 -22.51 8.83
C HIS A 88 11.85 -23.66 8.80
N GLU A 89 12.09 -24.26 7.64
CA GLU A 89 13.12 -25.30 7.50
C GLU A 89 14.53 -24.74 7.66
N TYR A 90 14.77 -23.53 7.15
CA TYR A 90 16.05 -22.84 7.34
C TYR A 90 16.30 -22.52 8.81
N GLN A 91 15.26 -22.09 9.53
CA GLN A 91 15.31 -21.87 10.97
C GLN A 91 15.67 -23.16 11.72
N GLN A 92 15.00 -24.29 11.41
CA GLN A 92 15.31 -25.59 12.03
C GLN A 92 16.74 -26.07 11.76
N LYS A 93 17.32 -25.67 10.63
CA LYS A 93 18.71 -25.97 10.25
C LYS A 93 19.73 -24.98 10.85
N GLY A 94 19.29 -24.01 11.65
CA GLY A 94 20.16 -23.02 12.28
C GLY A 94 20.68 -21.94 11.33
N VAL A 95 20.02 -21.73 10.19
CA VAL A 95 20.35 -20.65 9.25
C VAL A 95 19.93 -19.32 9.90
N GLN A 96 20.88 -18.38 10.00
CA GLN A 96 20.66 -17.08 10.65
C GLN A 96 20.22 -15.99 9.67
N GLU A 97 20.58 -16.12 8.40
CA GLU A 97 20.29 -15.12 7.37
C GLU A 97 19.99 -15.78 6.02
N VAL A 98 18.97 -15.27 5.34
CA VAL A 98 18.66 -15.61 3.95
C VAL A 98 18.81 -14.37 3.09
N THR A 99 19.60 -14.48 2.02
CA THR A 99 19.80 -13.42 1.03
C THR A 99 19.11 -13.81 -0.28
N ILE A 100 18.23 -12.94 -0.77
CA ILE A 100 17.49 -13.10 -2.03
C ILE A 100 17.98 -12.03 -3.00
N ARG A 101 18.46 -12.44 -4.18
CA ARG A 101 18.85 -11.52 -5.24
C ARG A 101 17.75 -11.45 -6.30
N ILE A 102 17.30 -10.25 -6.62
CA ILE A 102 16.33 -10.03 -7.71
C ILE A 102 17.07 -10.04 -9.04
N GLU A 103 16.96 -11.12 -9.81
CA GLU A 103 17.61 -11.21 -11.12
C GLU A 103 16.93 -10.33 -12.17
N ARG A 104 15.58 -10.33 -12.19
CA ARG A 104 14.76 -9.56 -13.12
C ARG A 104 13.53 -9.02 -12.40
N ALA A 105 13.12 -7.81 -12.76
CA ALA A 105 11.92 -7.16 -12.24
C ALA A 105 11.13 -6.59 -13.42
N GLU A 106 10.29 -7.43 -14.03
CA GLU A 106 9.52 -7.09 -15.23
C GLU A 106 8.32 -6.17 -14.90
N ALA A 107 7.85 -6.22 -13.66
CA ALA A 107 6.82 -5.35 -13.13
C ALA A 107 7.28 -4.59 -11.87
N ARG A 108 6.63 -3.46 -11.58
CA ARG A 108 6.80 -2.75 -10.30
C ARG A 108 6.21 -3.58 -9.16
N VAL A 109 7.02 -4.45 -8.57
CA VAL A 109 6.64 -5.29 -7.42
C VAL A 109 7.04 -4.60 -6.12
N ARG A 110 6.14 -4.63 -5.14
CA ARG A 110 6.41 -4.14 -3.78
C ARG A 110 7.05 -5.23 -2.93
N LEU A 111 8.04 -4.85 -2.12
CA LEU A 111 8.73 -5.74 -1.18
C LEU A 111 7.76 -6.51 -0.28
N ASP A 112 6.83 -5.81 0.38
CA ASP A 112 5.87 -6.45 1.30
C ASP A 112 4.95 -7.45 0.61
N LYS A 113 4.61 -7.20 -0.65
CA LYS A 113 3.77 -8.09 -1.45
C LYS A 113 4.55 -9.33 -1.86
N LEU A 114 5.74 -9.16 -2.45
CA LEU A 114 6.59 -10.26 -2.90
C LEU A 114 6.85 -11.27 -1.77
N LEU A 115 7.29 -10.77 -0.62
CA LEU A 115 7.65 -11.63 0.51
C LEU A 115 6.43 -12.34 1.12
N SER A 116 5.25 -11.71 1.11
CA SER A 116 4.02 -12.38 1.58
C SER A 116 3.52 -13.47 0.64
N GLU A 117 3.89 -13.40 -0.64
CA GLU A 117 3.56 -14.42 -1.65
C GLU A 117 4.59 -15.55 -1.65
N GLN A 118 5.86 -15.25 -1.34
CA GLN A 118 6.94 -16.24 -1.33
C GLN A 118 7.11 -16.96 0.01
N ILE A 119 6.82 -16.33 1.15
CA ILE A 119 7.06 -16.93 2.47
C ILE A 119 5.78 -17.62 2.95
N GLU A 120 5.82 -18.94 3.01
CA GLU A 120 4.70 -19.74 3.47
C GLU A 120 4.32 -19.44 4.92
N GLY A 121 3.01 -19.39 5.19
CA GLY A 121 2.48 -19.22 6.54
C GLY A 121 2.67 -17.82 7.14
N ARG A 122 3.22 -16.85 6.39
CA ARG A 122 3.38 -15.46 6.87
C ARG A 122 2.37 -14.53 6.23
N SER A 123 1.60 -13.87 7.07
CA SER A 123 0.73 -12.79 6.63
C SER A 123 1.54 -11.57 6.20
N ARG A 124 1.00 -10.79 5.27
CA ARG A 124 1.57 -9.50 4.88
C ARG A 124 1.79 -8.55 6.07
N SER A 125 0.92 -8.60 7.08
CA SER A 125 1.06 -7.81 8.31
C SER A 125 2.30 -8.18 9.12
N GLU A 126 2.64 -9.47 9.20
CA GLU A 126 3.87 -9.94 9.83
C GLU A 126 5.11 -9.50 9.04
N ILE A 127 5.09 -9.62 7.71
CA ILE A 127 6.18 -9.14 6.85
C ILE A 127 6.40 -7.64 7.05
N VAL A 128 5.34 -6.84 7.05
CA VAL A 128 5.40 -5.40 7.31
C VAL A 128 6.02 -5.10 8.67
N ARG A 129 5.70 -5.88 9.70
CA ARG A 129 6.29 -5.73 11.03
C ARG A 129 7.78 -6.06 10.99
N LYS A 130 8.17 -7.19 10.42
CA LYS A 130 9.59 -7.60 10.29
C LYS A 130 10.44 -6.58 9.52
N ILE A 131 9.89 -5.94 8.48
CA ILE A 131 10.56 -4.85 7.77
C ILE A 131 10.76 -3.63 8.69
N LYS A 132 9.75 -3.25 9.47
CA LYS A 132 9.85 -2.13 10.42
C LYS A 132 10.78 -2.40 11.60
N ASP A 133 10.84 -3.64 12.03
CA ASP A 133 11.69 -4.09 13.14
C ASP A 133 13.15 -4.30 12.68
N GLY A 134 13.49 -4.03 11.41
CA GLY A 134 14.84 -4.10 10.87
C GLY A 134 15.34 -5.52 10.55
N GLN A 135 14.47 -6.53 10.72
CA GLN A 135 14.75 -7.94 10.44
C GLN A 135 14.76 -8.27 8.94
N ILE A 136 14.12 -7.43 8.13
CA ILE A 136 14.15 -7.51 6.66
C ILE A 136 14.74 -6.21 6.12
N ARG A 137 15.82 -6.32 5.33
CA ARG A 137 16.55 -5.20 4.76
C ARG A 137 16.59 -5.30 3.24
N LEU A 138 16.69 -4.14 2.59
CA LEU A 138 16.85 -4.03 1.14
C LEU A 138 18.16 -3.31 0.88
N ASN A 139 19.08 -3.95 0.16
CA ASN A 139 20.42 -3.45 -0.13
C ASN A 139 21.16 -2.99 1.15
N GLU A 140 21.15 -3.84 2.18
CA GLU A 140 21.77 -3.59 3.51
C GLU A 140 21.14 -2.45 4.33
N GLN A 141 20.06 -1.82 3.84
CA GLN A 141 19.41 -0.68 4.48
C GLN A 141 18.01 -1.00 4.99
N GLU A 142 17.62 -0.30 6.07
CA GLU A 142 16.23 -0.26 6.51
C GLU A 142 15.35 0.40 5.44
N THR A 143 14.19 -0.18 5.19
CA THR A 143 13.32 0.24 4.09
C THR A 143 11.86 0.32 4.49
N LYS A 144 11.06 0.98 3.66
CA LYS A 144 9.60 1.00 3.84
C LYS A 144 9.02 -0.30 3.30
N PRO A 145 7.97 -0.86 3.92
CA PRO A 145 7.31 -2.06 3.39
C PRO A 145 6.81 -1.90 1.95
N SER A 146 6.45 -0.68 1.55
CA SER A 146 6.00 -0.35 0.21
C SER A 146 7.14 -0.06 -0.79
N ALA A 147 8.39 -0.36 -0.45
CA ALA A 147 9.51 -0.18 -1.37
C ALA A 147 9.28 -0.99 -2.65
N VAL A 148 9.59 -0.37 -3.79
CA VAL A 148 9.48 -1.00 -5.11
C VAL A 148 10.82 -1.65 -5.42
N LEU A 149 10.79 -2.92 -5.78
CA LEU A 149 11.97 -3.71 -6.12
C LEU A 149 12.42 -3.41 -7.56
N SER A 150 13.73 -3.38 -7.74
CA SER A 150 14.42 -3.23 -9.02
C SER A 150 15.27 -4.47 -9.31
N ALA A 151 15.62 -4.68 -10.57
CA ALA A 151 16.62 -5.68 -10.92
C ALA A 151 17.94 -5.39 -10.19
N SER A 152 18.61 -6.45 -9.74
CA SER A 152 19.81 -6.44 -8.90
C SER A 152 19.63 -6.02 -7.44
N ASP A 153 18.41 -5.74 -6.98
CA ASP A 153 18.16 -5.56 -5.54
C ASP A 153 18.48 -6.83 -4.75
N ILE A 154 18.98 -6.64 -3.54
CA ILE A 154 19.32 -7.70 -2.58
C ILE A 154 18.41 -7.54 -1.36
N ILE A 155 17.61 -8.56 -1.08
CA ILE A 155 16.78 -8.63 0.13
C ILE A 155 17.48 -9.53 1.14
N GLN A 156 17.70 -9.03 2.34
CA GLN A 156 18.26 -9.79 3.46
C GLN A 156 17.17 -10.03 4.49
N ILE A 157 17.01 -11.29 4.91
CA ILE A 157 16.03 -11.71 5.89
C ILE A 157 16.78 -12.39 7.03
N MET A 158 16.75 -11.77 8.21
CA MET A 158 17.26 -12.38 9.43
C MET A 158 16.24 -13.37 9.98
N ILE A 159 16.69 -14.60 10.22
CA ILE A 159 15.89 -15.68 10.78
C ILE A 159 16.35 -15.88 12.23
N GLU A 160 15.42 -15.72 13.17
CA GLU A 160 15.62 -15.96 14.60
C GLU A 160 15.28 -17.39 14.98
#